data_AF-A0A6A6ZEW8-F1
#
_entry.id   AF-A0A6A6ZEW8-F1
#
_cell.length_a   1.000
_cell.length_b   1.000
_cell.length_c   1.000
_cell.angle_alpha   90.00
_cell.angle_beta   90.00
_cell.angle_gamma   90.00
#
_symmetry.space_group_name_H-M   'P 1'
#
loop_
_entity.id
_entity.type
_entity.pdbx_description
1 polymer ?
#
loop_
_entity_poly.entity_id
_entity_poly.type
_entity_poly.pdbx_seq_one_letter_code
_entity_poly.pdbx_strand_id
1 'polypeptide(L)'
;MAPVRLAKSLLGTCRAASCRPAVAWRQRGLYHSYDYAQAPPFPPAEAAILSSAYAHVPTHGFTIDALKLGARDAGYLDASTNLLPRGVFDLVNYHLVTQRLALKDNVQFFDNGEAGKKIGVGSKVRSLTLARLRANEPIINRWQEALAIMAQPTYVPASLSELAKLADEIWFLAGDQSVDSSWYTKRATLSTIYSATEVYMTQDKSADFVETEQFLDNRLADLTKVGGFIGALGEWINYTGHSTMNVLRSKGVRI
;
A
#
# COMPACT_ATOMS: atom_id res chain seq x y z
N MET A 1 50.35 -16.99 68.41
CA MET A 1 49.30 -17.81 67.77
C MET A 1 48.43 -16.85 66.96
N ALA A 2 48.70 -16.76 65.66
CA ALA A 2 48.08 -15.85 64.69
C ALA A 2 46.97 -16.58 63.88
N PRO A 3 46.27 -15.94 62.94
CA PRO A 3 45.25 -14.91 63.14
C PRO A 3 43.85 -15.35 62.62
N VAL A 4 42.84 -14.56 62.96
CA VAL A 4 41.43 -14.63 62.50
C VAL A 4 41.36 -14.67 60.96
N ARG A 5 40.73 -15.71 60.40
CA ARG A 5 40.43 -15.80 58.96
C ARG A 5 39.09 -15.14 58.65
N LEU A 6 39.16 -14.08 57.83
CA LEU A 6 38.05 -13.49 57.09
C LEU A 6 37.29 -14.57 56.28
N ALA A 7 35.98 -14.64 56.45
CA ALA A 7 35.10 -15.38 55.55
C ALA A 7 35.02 -14.65 54.20
N LYS A 8 35.37 -15.37 53.12
CA LYS A 8 35.31 -14.88 51.75
C LYS A 8 33.87 -14.78 51.27
N SER A 9 33.57 -13.64 50.65
CA SER A 9 32.40 -13.35 49.83
C SER A 9 32.06 -14.49 48.86
N LEU A 10 30.82 -14.98 48.92
CA LEU A 10 30.21 -15.78 47.85
C LEU A 10 29.25 -14.88 47.07
N LEU A 11 29.82 -14.05 46.18
CA LEU A 11 29.05 -13.41 45.12
C LEU A 11 28.72 -14.49 44.08
N GLY A 12 27.53 -15.07 44.21
CA GLY A 12 26.92 -15.92 43.19
C GLY A 12 26.75 -15.12 41.90
N THR A 13 27.40 -15.56 40.83
CA THR A 13 27.22 -15.02 39.50
C THR A 13 25.93 -15.57 38.91
N CYS A 14 24.83 -14.83 39.07
CA CYS A 14 23.61 -15.07 38.31
C CYS A 14 23.89 -14.74 36.83
N ARG A 15 24.20 -15.74 36.01
CA ARG A 15 24.12 -15.62 34.56
C ARG A 15 22.64 -15.51 34.19
N ALA A 16 22.15 -14.28 34.02
CA ALA A 16 20.87 -14.02 33.39
C ALA A 16 20.97 -14.50 31.93
N ALA A 17 20.38 -15.66 31.63
CA ALA A 17 20.15 -16.09 30.26
C ALA A 17 19.14 -15.13 29.64
N SER A 18 19.61 -14.15 28.89
CA SER A 18 18.75 -13.30 28.07
C SER A 18 18.18 -14.15 26.94
N CYS A 19 17.02 -14.76 27.16
CA CYS A 19 16.18 -15.25 26.08
C CYS A 19 15.64 -14.03 25.32
N ARG A 20 16.41 -13.54 24.34
CA ARG A 20 15.86 -12.65 23.33
C ARG A 20 14.80 -13.45 22.58
N PRO A 21 13.52 -13.03 22.55
CA PRO A 21 12.59 -13.64 21.61
C PRO A 21 13.13 -13.26 20.24
N ALA A 22 13.58 -14.25 19.47
CA ALA A 22 13.75 -14.05 18.04
C ALA A 22 12.37 -13.66 17.53
N VAL A 23 12.19 -12.37 17.23
CA VAL A 23 11.05 -11.89 16.47
C VAL A 23 11.17 -12.61 15.14
N ALA A 24 10.49 -13.75 15.03
CA ALA A 24 10.27 -14.40 13.77
C ALA A 24 9.45 -13.41 12.97
N TRP A 25 10.15 -12.61 12.17
CA TRP A 25 9.59 -11.96 11.00
C TRP A 25 9.02 -13.09 10.16
N ARG A 26 7.76 -13.43 10.41
CA ARG A 26 6.98 -14.31 9.56
C ARG A 26 6.84 -13.54 8.27
N GLN A 27 7.80 -13.75 7.35
CA GLN A 27 7.69 -13.25 6.00
C GLN A 27 6.43 -13.87 5.41
N ARG A 28 5.32 -13.15 5.51
CA ARG A 28 4.18 -13.36 4.63
C ARG A 28 4.58 -12.73 3.29
N GLY A 29 5.42 -13.43 2.54
CA GLY A 29 5.50 -13.21 1.11
C GLY A 29 4.10 -13.52 0.57
N LEU A 30 3.32 -12.49 0.25
CA LEU A 30 2.03 -12.64 -0.37
C LEU A 30 2.28 -13.05 -1.83
N TYR A 31 2.54 -14.34 -2.01
CA TYR A 31 2.41 -14.96 -3.31
C TYR A 31 0.91 -15.04 -3.60
N HIS A 32 0.45 -14.36 -4.66
CA HIS A 32 -0.92 -14.55 -5.17
C HIS A 32 -1.02 -16.00 -5.67
N SER A 33 -1.48 -16.90 -4.80
CA SER A 33 -1.79 -18.27 -5.17
C SER A 33 -3.26 -18.36 -5.52
N TYR A 34 -3.56 -18.86 -6.71
CA TYR A 34 -4.92 -19.10 -7.18
C TYR A 34 -5.58 -20.29 -6.45
N ASP A 35 -4.75 -21.15 -5.85
CA ASP A 35 -5.17 -22.44 -5.33
C ASP A 35 -5.78 -22.38 -3.92
N TYR A 36 -5.82 -21.20 -3.28
CA TYR A 36 -6.37 -21.04 -1.94
C TYR A 36 -7.35 -19.88 -1.85
N ALA A 37 -8.54 -20.17 -1.30
CA ALA A 37 -9.51 -19.15 -0.94
C ALA A 37 -8.93 -18.24 0.16
N GLN A 38 -8.86 -16.94 -0.12
CA GLN A 38 -8.44 -15.97 0.89
C GLN A 38 -9.52 -15.88 1.98
N ALA A 39 -9.10 -15.89 3.24
CA ALA A 39 -10.00 -15.65 4.35
C ALA A 39 -10.66 -14.26 4.22
N PRO A 40 -11.91 -14.10 4.68
CA PRO A 40 -12.56 -12.80 4.66
C PRO A 40 -11.70 -11.77 5.42
N PRO A 41 -11.60 -10.52 4.93
CA PRO A 41 -10.70 -9.53 5.50
C PRO A 41 -11.11 -9.08 6.92
N PHE A 42 -12.38 -9.22 7.26
CA PHE A 42 -12.95 -8.82 8.55
C PHE A 42 -13.76 -9.97 9.16
N PRO A 43 -13.75 -10.14 10.50
CA PRO A 43 -14.68 -11.02 11.21
C PRO A 43 -16.14 -10.66 10.89
N PRO A 44 -17.07 -11.63 10.92
CA PRO A 44 -18.44 -11.42 10.45
C PRO A 44 -19.19 -10.32 11.24
N ALA A 45 -19.00 -10.23 12.56
CA ALA A 45 -19.63 -9.20 13.37
C ALA A 45 -19.06 -7.79 13.08
N GLU A 46 -17.75 -7.67 12.93
CA GLU A 46 -17.10 -6.40 12.55
C GLU A 46 -17.54 -5.98 11.15
N ALA A 47 -17.55 -6.90 10.19
CA ALA A 47 -17.98 -6.66 8.82
C ALA A 47 -19.44 -6.15 8.77
N ALA A 48 -20.35 -6.76 9.54
CA ALA A 48 -21.74 -6.32 9.62
C ALA A 48 -21.84 -4.86 10.11
N ILE A 49 -21.20 -4.55 11.24
CA ILE A 49 -21.20 -3.18 11.80
C ILE A 49 -20.57 -2.18 10.84
N LEU A 50 -19.41 -2.50 10.26
CA LEU A 50 -18.68 -1.62 9.35
C LEU A 50 -19.44 -1.36 8.05
N SER A 51 -20.07 -2.40 7.50
CA SER A 51 -20.88 -2.29 6.28
C SER A 51 -22.10 -1.38 6.49
N SER A 52 -22.82 -1.53 7.61
CA SER A 52 -23.94 -0.66 7.98
C SER A 52 -23.48 0.76 8.30
N ALA A 53 -22.35 0.92 9.02
CA ALA A 53 -21.78 2.22 9.33
C ALA A 53 -21.35 2.99 8.08
N TYR A 54 -20.86 2.28 7.05
CA TYR A 54 -20.43 2.89 5.79
C TYR A 54 -21.58 3.61 5.07
N ALA A 55 -22.82 3.13 5.19
CA ALA A 55 -24.00 3.80 4.63
C ALA A 55 -24.22 5.21 5.21
N HIS A 56 -23.72 5.48 6.43
CA HIS A 56 -23.83 6.77 7.12
C HIS A 56 -22.65 7.71 6.86
N VAL A 57 -21.58 7.24 6.22
CA VAL A 57 -20.37 8.05 5.97
C VAL A 57 -20.65 9.31 5.13
N PRO A 58 -21.46 9.28 4.05
CA PRO A 58 -21.72 10.49 3.27
C PRO A 58 -22.33 11.64 4.11
N THR A 59 -23.15 11.30 5.11
CA THR A 59 -23.85 12.27 5.96
C THR A 59 -23.02 12.64 7.21
N HIS A 60 -22.55 11.65 7.96
CA HIS A 60 -21.91 11.82 9.27
C HIS A 60 -20.36 11.81 9.23
N GLY A 61 -19.76 11.51 8.08
CA GLY A 61 -18.31 11.40 7.93
C GLY A 61 -17.71 10.17 8.62
N PHE A 62 -16.39 10.17 8.74
CA PHE A 62 -15.65 9.11 9.45
C PHE A 62 -15.62 9.44 10.95
N THR A 63 -16.72 9.15 11.64
CA THR A 63 -16.92 9.52 13.05
C THR A 63 -17.40 8.33 13.90
N ILE A 64 -17.30 8.46 15.23
CA ILE A 64 -17.83 7.47 16.16
C ILE A 64 -19.36 7.36 16.09
N ASP A 65 -20.04 8.44 15.72
CA ASP A 65 -21.50 8.44 15.62
C ASP A 65 -21.97 7.61 14.41
N ALA A 66 -21.26 7.69 13.28
CA ALA A 66 -21.49 6.79 12.14
C ALA A 66 -21.33 5.31 12.52
N LEU A 67 -20.34 4.99 13.37
CA LEU A 67 -20.15 3.63 13.89
C LEU A 67 -21.28 3.18 14.81
N LYS A 68 -21.74 4.05 15.73
CA LYS A 68 -22.87 3.72 16.61
C LYS A 68 -24.16 3.51 15.83
N LEU A 69 -24.44 4.36 14.85
CA LEU A 69 -25.59 4.20 13.95
C LEU A 69 -25.50 2.88 13.17
N GLY A 70 -24.33 2.58 12.59
CA GLY A 70 -24.10 1.30 11.91
C GLY A 70 -24.26 0.08 12.83
N ALA A 71 -23.82 0.17 14.08
CA ALA A 71 -24.03 -0.90 15.05
C ALA A 71 -25.52 -1.13 15.32
N ARG A 72 -26.30 -0.07 15.54
CA ARG A 72 -27.76 -0.16 15.73
C ARG A 72 -28.46 -0.76 14.52
N ASP A 73 -28.09 -0.34 13.32
CA ASP A 73 -28.68 -0.82 12.07
C ASP A 73 -28.34 -2.30 11.81
N ALA A 74 -27.17 -2.76 12.23
CA ALA A 74 -26.77 -4.16 12.20
C ALA A 74 -27.38 -5.01 13.34
N GLY A 75 -28.23 -4.43 14.19
CA GLY A 75 -28.89 -5.12 15.31
C GLY A 75 -28.01 -5.28 16.56
N TYR A 76 -26.91 -4.53 16.66
CA TYR A 76 -26.00 -4.51 17.80
C TYR A 76 -26.23 -3.30 18.71
N LEU A 77 -25.67 -3.35 19.92
CA LEU A 77 -25.68 -2.24 20.87
C LEU A 77 -24.58 -1.23 20.52
N ASP A 78 -24.73 0.02 20.96
CA ASP A 78 -23.68 1.04 20.80
C ASP A 78 -22.33 0.59 21.41
N ALA A 79 -22.38 -0.18 22.51
CA ALA A 79 -21.18 -0.72 23.15
C ALA A 79 -20.42 -1.74 22.27
N SER A 80 -21.05 -2.28 21.22
CA SER A 80 -20.43 -3.21 20.28
C SER A 80 -19.38 -2.53 19.39
N THR A 81 -19.30 -1.20 19.35
CA THR A 81 -18.17 -0.50 18.70
C THR A 81 -16.82 -0.83 19.35
N ASN A 82 -16.81 -1.35 20.58
CA ASN A 82 -15.59 -1.85 21.24
C ASN A 82 -15.00 -3.11 20.57
N LEU A 83 -15.76 -3.78 19.69
CA LEU A 83 -15.24 -4.85 18.84
C LEU A 83 -14.24 -4.34 17.79
N LEU A 84 -14.25 -3.03 17.50
CA LEU A 84 -13.35 -2.39 16.55
C LEU A 84 -12.13 -1.85 17.30
N PRO A 85 -10.97 -2.53 17.28
CA PRO A 85 -9.82 -2.18 18.12
C PRO A 85 -9.22 -0.81 17.80
N ARG A 86 -9.37 -0.33 16.57
CA ARG A 86 -8.88 0.98 16.11
C ARG A 86 -10.02 1.98 15.92
N GLY A 87 -11.25 1.61 16.31
CA GLY A 87 -12.44 2.45 16.27
C GLY A 87 -12.72 3.00 14.88
N VAL A 88 -12.77 4.33 14.76
CA VAL A 88 -13.06 5.04 13.49
C VAL A 88 -12.07 4.66 12.38
N PHE A 89 -10.81 4.37 12.72
CA PHE A 89 -9.85 3.95 11.69
C PHE A 89 -10.23 2.59 11.06
N ASP A 90 -10.93 1.70 11.77
CA ASP A 90 -11.42 0.45 11.18
C ASP A 90 -12.47 0.72 10.09
N LEU A 91 -13.25 1.80 10.19
CA LEU A 91 -14.17 2.24 9.14
C LEU A 91 -13.43 2.76 7.90
N VAL A 92 -12.34 3.51 8.09
CA VAL A 92 -11.47 3.92 6.99
C VAL A 92 -10.82 2.69 6.35
N ASN A 93 -10.27 1.79 7.16
CA ASN A 93 -9.63 0.57 6.70
C ASN A 93 -10.60 -0.35 5.95
N TYR A 94 -11.86 -0.43 6.41
CA TYR A 94 -12.94 -1.13 5.72
C TYR A 94 -13.14 -0.60 4.30
N HIS A 95 -13.21 0.72 4.12
CA HIS A 95 -13.30 1.33 2.79
C HIS A 95 -12.08 0.98 1.93
N LEU A 96 -10.86 1.16 2.46
CA LEU A 96 -9.62 0.89 1.72
C LEU A 96 -9.56 -0.56 1.21
N VAL A 97 -9.84 -1.53 2.10
CA VAL A 97 -9.75 -2.95 1.78
C VAL A 97 -10.87 -3.37 0.83
N THR A 98 -12.11 -2.94 1.08
CA THR A 98 -13.26 -3.30 0.25
C THR A 98 -13.11 -2.75 -1.17
N GLN A 99 -12.72 -1.48 -1.31
CA GLN A 99 -12.51 -0.88 -2.64
C GLN A 99 -11.30 -1.46 -3.37
N ARG A 100 -10.24 -1.86 -2.66
CA ARG A 100 -9.11 -2.58 -3.28
C ARG A 100 -9.55 -3.94 -3.83
N LEU A 101 -10.25 -4.73 -3.02
CA LEU A 101 -10.68 -6.07 -3.41
C LEU A 101 -11.76 -6.05 -4.50
N ALA A 102 -12.60 -5.02 -4.54
CA ALA A 102 -13.61 -4.83 -5.58
C ALA A 102 -13.01 -4.53 -6.97
N LEU A 103 -11.72 -4.14 -7.07
CA LEU A 103 -11.10 -3.80 -8.36
C LEU A 103 -11.14 -4.94 -9.37
N LYS A 104 -10.91 -6.18 -8.90
CA LYS A 104 -10.93 -7.37 -9.76
C LYS A 104 -12.31 -7.60 -10.40
N ASP A 105 -13.38 -7.19 -9.70
CA ASP A 105 -14.76 -7.40 -10.11
C ASP A 105 -15.25 -6.21 -10.95
N ASN A 106 -14.83 -5.00 -10.59
CA ASN A 106 -15.19 -3.74 -11.26
C ASN A 106 -14.52 -3.56 -12.62
N VAL A 107 -13.29 -4.06 -12.79
CA VAL A 107 -12.50 -3.87 -14.01
C VAL A 107 -12.08 -5.22 -14.57
N GLN A 108 -12.73 -5.62 -15.66
CA GLN A 108 -12.38 -6.84 -16.38
C GLN A 108 -11.77 -6.48 -17.73
N PHE A 109 -10.57 -6.99 -17.97
CA PHE A 109 -9.89 -6.86 -19.26
C PHE A 109 -10.17 -8.12 -20.08
N PHE A 110 -11.07 -8.03 -21.04
CA PHE A 110 -11.26 -9.11 -22.02
C PHE A 110 -10.13 -9.07 -23.04
N ASP A 111 -9.37 -10.17 -23.15
CA ASP A 111 -8.41 -10.35 -24.25
C ASP A 111 -9.26 -10.68 -25.48
N ASN A 112 -9.65 -9.66 -26.24
CA ASN A 112 -10.45 -9.82 -27.45
C ASN A 112 -9.63 -10.61 -28.47
N GLY A 113 -9.86 -11.93 -28.49
CA GLY A 113 -9.25 -12.86 -29.42
C GLY A 113 -9.46 -12.41 -30.86
N GLU A 114 -8.37 -12.49 -31.63
CA GLU A 114 -8.33 -12.54 -33.10
C GLU A 114 -8.37 -11.23 -33.91
N ALA A 115 -8.82 -10.08 -33.40
CA ALA A 115 -8.76 -8.81 -34.17
C ALA A 115 -8.48 -7.52 -33.37
N GLY A 116 -8.42 -7.57 -32.04
CA GLY A 116 -8.22 -6.41 -31.18
C GLY A 116 -6.78 -6.25 -30.70
N LYS A 117 -6.20 -5.03 -30.82
CA LYS A 117 -4.92 -4.68 -30.18
C LYS A 117 -4.96 -5.05 -28.69
N LYS A 118 -4.04 -5.91 -28.24
CA LYS A 118 -3.87 -6.20 -26.80
C LYS A 118 -3.60 -4.89 -26.05
N ILE A 119 -4.41 -4.62 -25.02
CA ILE A 119 -4.22 -3.45 -24.15
C ILE A 119 -2.89 -3.62 -23.43
N GLY A 120 -1.98 -2.65 -23.57
CA GLY A 120 -0.69 -2.68 -22.88
C GLY A 120 -0.85 -2.63 -21.35
N VAL A 121 0.10 -3.23 -20.63
CA VAL A 121 0.09 -3.28 -19.16
C VAL A 121 -0.04 -1.88 -18.55
N GLY A 122 0.66 -0.89 -19.11
CA GLY A 122 0.57 0.50 -18.63
C GLY A 122 -0.84 1.10 -18.75
N SER A 123 -1.56 0.82 -19.83
CA SER A 123 -2.95 1.25 -20.00
C SER A 123 -3.88 0.54 -19.00
N LYS A 124 -3.65 -0.76 -18.72
CA LYS A 124 -4.40 -1.49 -17.70
C LYS A 124 -4.17 -0.90 -16.30
N VAL A 125 -2.91 -0.60 -15.96
CA VAL A 125 -2.55 0.07 -14.70
C VAL A 125 -3.26 1.41 -14.59
N ARG A 126 -3.25 2.24 -15.64
CA ARG A 126 -3.99 3.51 -15.67
C ARG A 126 -5.47 3.30 -15.39
N SER A 127 -6.13 2.39 -16.11
CA SER A 127 -7.56 2.11 -15.96
C SER A 127 -7.93 1.63 -14.55
N LEU A 128 -7.15 0.71 -13.98
CA LEU A 128 -7.35 0.22 -12.61
C LEU A 128 -7.13 1.33 -11.57
N THR A 129 -6.09 2.14 -11.74
CA THR A 129 -5.78 3.27 -10.84
C THR A 129 -6.91 4.29 -10.86
N LEU A 130 -7.40 4.65 -12.05
CA LEU A 130 -8.51 5.57 -12.21
C LEU A 130 -9.81 5.00 -11.63
N ALA A 131 -10.13 3.73 -11.89
CA ALA A 131 -11.29 3.06 -11.31
C ALA A 131 -11.24 3.08 -9.78
N ARG A 132 -10.07 2.85 -9.18
CA ARG A 132 -9.90 2.94 -7.73
C ARG A 132 -10.15 4.36 -7.22
N LEU A 133 -9.64 5.39 -7.88
CA LEU A 133 -9.85 6.79 -7.49
C LEU A 133 -11.34 7.15 -7.57
N ARG A 134 -12.01 6.77 -8.66
CA ARG A 134 -13.45 6.98 -8.88
C ARG A 134 -14.31 6.34 -7.80
N ALA A 135 -13.88 5.23 -7.22
CA ALA A 135 -14.59 4.61 -6.10
C ALA A 135 -14.68 5.50 -4.84
N ASN A 136 -13.90 6.58 -4.74
CA ASN A 136 -14.00 7.57 -3.67
C ASN A 136 -15.05 8.67 -3.94
N GLU A 137 -15.59 8.77 -5.15
CA GLU A 137 -16.54 9.82 -5.56
C GLU A 137 -17.74 10.00 -4.61
N PRO A 138 -18.43 8.93 -4.15
CA PRO A 138 -19.59 9.07 -3.27
C PRO A 138 -19.28 9.68 -1.90
N ILE A 139 -18.01 9.59 -1.47
CA ILE A 139 -17.56 10.02 -0.15
C ILE A 139 -16.50 11.13 -0.21
N ILE A 140 -16.28 11.73 -1.39
CA ILE A 140 -15.18 12.67 -1.62
C ILE A 140 -15.18 13.86 -0.65
N ASN A 141 -16.38 14.35 -0.31
CA ASN A 141 -16.61 15.46 0.63
C ASN A 141 -16.13 15.15 2.05
N ARG A 142 -16.03 13.87 2.42
CA ARG A 142 -15.58 13.37 3.72
C ARG A 142 -14.21 12.71 3.65
N TRP A 143 -13.63 12.59 2.46
CA TRP A 143 -12.38 11.87 2.26
C TRP A 143 -11.18 12.58 2.88
N GLN A 144 -11.20 13.92 2.95
CA GLN A 144 -10.16 14.69 3.65
C GLN A 144 -10.07 14.34 5.15
N GLU A 145 -11.21 14.05 5.80
CA GLU A 145 -11.26 13.60 7.19
C GLU A 145 -10.57 12.24 7.34
N ALA A 146 -10.85 11.29 6.42
CA ALA A 146 -10.20 9.99 6.39
C ALA A 146 -8.68 10.11 6.18
N LEU A 147 -8.24 10.95 5.23
CA LEU A 147 -6.82 11.22 4.99
C LEU A 147 -6.13 11.78 6.26
N ALA A 148 -6.79 12.68 6.99
CA ALA A 148 -6.27 13.22 8.24
C ALA A 148 -6.14 12.14 9.33
N ILE A 149 -7.10 11.21 9.43
CA ILE A 149 -7.01 10.06 10.34
C ILE A 149 -5.84 9.15 9.93
N MET A 150 -5.70 8.82 8.65
CA MET A 150 -4.60 7.99 8.14
C MET A 150 -3.21 8.60 8.39
N ALA A 151 -3.12 9.93 8.38
CA ALA A 151 -1.88 10.66 8.63
C ALA A 151 -1.42 10.65 10.10
N GLN A 152 -2.25 10.19 11.04
CA GLN A 152 -1.85 10.08 12.44
C GLN A 152 -0.73 9.04 12.61
N PRO A 153 0.32 9.30 13.42
CA PRO A 153 1.48 8.39 13.54
C PRO A 153 1.11 6.94 13.88
N THR A 154 0.05 6.73 14.66
CA THR A 154 -0.49 5.41 15.03
C THR A 154 -1.01 4.63 13.82
N TYR A 155 -1.57 5.33 12.83
CA TYR A 155 -2.27 4.74 11.68
C TYR A 155 -1.48 4.80 10.36
N VAL A 156 -0.43 5.61 10.29
CA VAL A 156 0.46 5.69 9.12
C VAL A 156 1.00 4.32 8.70
N PRO A 157 1.54 3.45 9.58
CA PRO A 157 2.06 2.14 9.16
C PRO A 157 1.00 1.24 8.52
N ALA A 158 -0.22 1.24 9.09
CA ALA A 158 -1.33 0.46 8.55
C ALA A 158 -1.82 1.02 7.21
N SER A 159 -1.92 2.33 7.09
CA SER A 159 -2.35 3.02 5.86
C SER A 159 -1.36 2.80 4.71
N LEU A 160 -0.06 2.91 4.99
CA LEU A 160 1.00 2.62 4.02
C LEU A 160 1.03 1.14 3.62
N SER A 161 0.74 0.22 4.55
CA SER A 161 0.64 -1.20 4.24
C SER A 161 -0.51 -1.48 3.27
N GLU A 162 -1.69 -0.86 3.47
CA GLU A 162 -2.80 -1.00 2.53
C GLU A 162 -2.52 -0.33 1.18
N LEU A 163 -1.84 0.82 1.16
CA LEU A 163 -1.39 1.46 -0.09
C LEU A 163 -0.44 0.55 -0.88
N ALA A 164 0.51 -0.10 -0.20
CA ALA A 164 1.42 -1.04 -0.85
C ALA A 164 0.68 -2.27 -1.41
N LYS A 165 -0.31 -2.81 -0.68
CA LYS A 165 -1.19 -3.88 -1.17
C LYS A 165 -2.04 -3.43 -2.35
N LEU A 166 -2.50 -2.19 -2.38
CA LEU A 166 -3.26 -1.63 -3.51
C LEU A 166 -2.39 -1.56 -4.76
N ALA A 167 -1.16 -1.05 -4.64
CA ALA A 167 -0.23 -1.01 -5.76
C ALA A 167 0.09 -2.42 -6.28
N ASP A 168 0.30 -3.38 -5.37
CA ASP A 168 0.50 -4.79 -5.71
C ASP A 168 -0.71 -5.38 -6.46
N GLU A 169 -1.92 -5.18 -5.94
CA GLU A 169 -3.17 -5.63 -6.56
C GLU A 169 -3.34 -5.06 -7.98
N ILE A 170 -3.09 -3.75 -8.17
CA ILE A 170 -3.19 -3.11 -9.49
C ILE A 170 -2.21 -3.73 -10.49
N TRP A 171 -0.95 -3.92 -10.08
CA TRP A 171 0.06 -4.54 -10.95
C TRP A 171 -0.26 -6.01 -11.25
N PHE A 172 -0.77 -6.74 -10.25
CA PHE A 172 -1.21 -8.11 -10.41
C PHE A 172 -2.39 -8.23 -11.41
N LEU A 173 -3.45 -7.44 -11.23
CA LEU A 173 -4.60 -7.39 -12.13
C LEU A 173 -4.25 -6.89 -13.54
N ALA A 174 -3.23 -6.02 -13.67
CA ALA A 174 -2.71 -5.59 -14.96
C ALA A 174 -1.94 -6.71 -15.70
N GLY A 175 -1.57 -7.79 -15.00
CA GLY A 175 -0.83 -8.94 -15.56
C GLY A 175 0.68 -8.73 -15.59
N ASP A 176 1.24 -7.95 -14.66
CA ASP A 176 2.69 -7.78 -14.56
C ASP A 176 3.39 -9.07 -14.11
N GLN A 177 4.41 -9.47 -14.86
CA GLN A 177 5.22 -10.67 -14.57
C GLN A 177 6.63 -10.31 -14.08
N SER A 178 6.86 -9.09 -13.61
CA SER A 178 8.19 -8.69 -13.17
C SER A 178 8.59 -9.38 -11.87
N VAL A 179 9.78 -9.98 -11.86
CA VAL A 179 10.34 -10.74 -10.73
C VAL A 179 11.66 -10.13 -10.21
N ASP A 180 12.14 -9.07 -10.84
CA ASP A 180 13.44 -8.43 -10.54
C ASP A 180 13.28 -7.18 -9.65
N SER A 181 14.37 -6.44 -9.44
CA SER A 181 14.37 -5.14 -8.72
C SER A 181 13.30 -4.15 -9.22
N SER A 182 12.88 -4.27 -10.48
CA SER A 182 11.77 -3.49 -11.05
C SER A 182 10.44 -3.67 -10.32
N TRP A 183 10.22 -4.83 -9.67
CA TRP A 183 9.04 -5.13 -8.86
C TRP A 183 8.84 -4.10 -7.74
N TYR A 184 9.91 -3.76 -7.02
CA TYR A 184 9.89 -2.80 -5.92
C TYR A 184 9.69 -1.37 -6.43
N THR A 185 10.44 -0.99 -7.47
CA THR A 185 10.35 0.35 -8.03
C THR A 185 8.96 0.63 -8.61
N LYS A 186 8.35 -0.33 -9.32
CA LYS A 186 6.98 -0.21 -9.86
C LYS A 186 5.93 0.02 -8.79
N ARG A 187 5.99 -0.72 -7.67
CA ARG A 187 5.03 -0.58 -6.56
C ARG A 187 5.24 0.71 -5.79
N ALA A 188 6.49 1.08 -5.51
CA ALA A 188 6.81 2.33 -4.84
C ALA A 188 6.33 3.53 -5.67
N THR A 189 6.67 3.58 -6.95
CA THR A 189 6.27 4.67 -7.86
C THR A 189 4.76 4.75 -8.03
N LEU A 190 4.07 3.63 -8.24
CA LEU A 190 2.61 3.61 -8.34
C LEU A 190 1.95 4.07 -7.04
N SER A 191 2.46 3.65 -5.88
CA SER A 191 1.96 4.09 -4.57
C SER A 191 2.09 5.61 -4.41
N THR A 192 3.23 6.18 -4.81
CA THR A 192 3.46 7.64 -4.77
C THR A 192 2.53 8.40 -5.71
N ILE A 193 2.31 7.89 -6.93
CA ILE A 193 1.38 8.52 -7.87
C ILE A 193 -0.04 8.46 -7.34
N TYR A 194 -0.48 7.28 -6.89
CA TYR A 194 -1.82 7.11 -6.36
C TYR A 194 -2.08 8.06 -5.20
N SER A 195 -1.18 8.13 -4.21
CA SER A 195 -1.38 9.01 -3.05
C SER A 195 -1.38 10.48 -3.41
N ALA A 196 -0.50 10.92 -4.33
CA ALA A 196 -0.49 12.30 -4.81
C ALA A 196 -1.79 12.66 -5.56
N THR A 197 -2.26 11.77 -6.44
CA THR A 197 -3.51 11.97 -7.18
C THR A 197 -4.73 11.91 -6.27
N GLU A 198 -4.75 11.04 -5.26
CA GLU A 198 -5.83 10.95 -4.29
C GLU A 198 -5.98 12.23 -3.46
N VAL A 199 -4.86 12.83 -3.03
CA VAL A 199 -4.88 14.14 -2.34
C VAL A 199 -5.35 15.24 -3.30
N TYR A 200 -4.89 15.23 -4.55
CA TYR A 200 -5.31 16.19 -5.57
C TYR A 200 -6.83 16.11 -5.83
N MET A 201 -7.38 14.90 -5.93
CA MET A 201 -8.80 14.63 -6.15
C MET A 201 -9.71 15.29 -5.10
N THR A 202 -9.24 15.44 -3.86
CA THR A 202 -10.04 16.10 -2.80
C THR A 202 -10.24 17.60 -3.01
N GLN A 203 -9.45 18.23 -3.88
CA GLN A 203 -9.51 19.66 -4.18
C GLN A 203 -10.10 19.93 -5.57
N ASP A 204 -10.24 18.89 -6.39
CA ASP A 204 -10.77 18.97 -7.74
C ASP A 204 -12.27 19.26 -7.72
N LYS A 205 -12.68 20.30 -8.45
CA LYS A 205 -14.08 20.74 -8.62
C LYS A 205 -14.54 20.64 -10.07
N SER A 206 -13.71 20.09 -10.94
CA SER A 206 -14.05 19.87 -12.35
C SER A 206 -15.18 18.85 -12.48
N ALA A 207 -15.98 18.99 -13.54
CA ALA A 207 -17.04 18.03 -13.84
C ALA A 207 -16.40 16.65 -14.05
N ASP A 208 -16.98 15.62 -13.42
CA ASP A 208 -16.48 14.25 -13.44
C ASP A 208 -14.96 14.18 -13.21
N PHE A 209 -14.35 14.94 -12.30
CA PHE A 209 -12.92 14.83 -11.94
C PHE A 209 -11.94 14.77 -13.13
N VAL A 210 -12.24 15.50 -14.22
CA VAL A 210 -11.41 15.50 -15.43
C VAL A 210 -9.99 16.01 -15.14
N GLU A 211 -9.84 16.99 -14.25
CA GLU A 211 -8.51 17.50 -13.86
C GLU A 211 -7.71 16.44 -13.10
N THR A 212 -8.35 15.64 -12.23
CA THR A 212 -7.70 14.51 -11.54
C THR A 212 -7.23 13.45 -12.53
N GLU A 213 -8.03 13.13 -13.54
CA GLU A 213 -7.65 12.17 -14.57
C GLU A 213 -6.45 12.67 -15.39
N GLN A 214 -6.45 13.96 -15.78
CA GLN A 214 -5.31 14.58 -16.45
C GLN A 214 -4.06 14.61 -15.56
N PHE A 215 -4.21 14.90 -14.27
CA PHE A 215 -3.11 14.87 -13.31
C PHE A 215 -2.49 13.47 -13.22
N LEU A 216 -3.32 12.42 -13.13
CA LEU A 216 -2.87 11.03 -13.16
C LEU A 216 -2.09 10.72 -14.44
N ASP A 217 -2.62 11.10 -15.59
CA ASP A 217 -2.01 10.85 -16.90
C ASP A 217 -0.64 11.51 -17.03
N ASN A 218 -0.53 12.76 -16.58
CA ASN A 218 0.74 13.48 -16.55
C ASN A 218 1.76 12.76 -15.67
N ARG A 219 1.36 12.26 -14.49
CA ARG A 219 2.27 11.55 -13.58
C ARG A 219 2.71 10.18 -14.11
N LEU A 220 1.80 9.44 -14.75
CA LEU A 220 2.16 8.18 -15.41
C LEU A 220 3.07 8.42 -16.62
N ALA A 221 2.82 9.49 -17.40
CA ALA A 221 3.68 9.87 -18.52
C ALA A 221 5.09 10.27 -18.04
N ASP A 222 5.21 11.01 -16.93
CA ASP A 222 6.50 11.38 -16.34
C ASP A 222 7.34 10.14 -15.97
N LEU A 223 6.74 9.06 -15.46
CA LEU A 223 7.46 7.81 -15.18
C LEU A 223 8.07 7.19 -16.43
N THR A 224 7.33 7.18 -17.55
CA THR A 224 7.86 6.61 -18.79
C THR A 224 9.07 7.38 -19.30
N LYS A 225 9.06 8.71 -19.17
CA LYS A 225 10.19 9.58 -19.53
C LYS A 225 11.38 9.38 -18.59
N VAL A 226 11.16 9.36 -17.28
CA VAL A 226 12.23 9.19 -16.28
C VAL A 226 12.86 7.81 -16.38
N GLY A 227 12.06 6.75 -16.58
CA GLY A 227 12.57 5.39 -16.80
C GLY A 227 13.45 5.30 -18.04
N GLY A 228 13.03 5.90 -19.16
CA GLY A 228 13.84 5.98 -20.38
C GLY A 228 15.15 6.75 -20.17
N PHE A 229 15.12 7.86 -19.43
CA PHE A 229 16.30 8.66 -19.13
C PHE A 229 17.32 7.93 -18.24
N ILE A 230 16.88 7.23 -17.19
CA ILE A 230 17.77 6.43 -16.34
C ILE A 230 18.41 5.28 -17.13
N GLY A 231 17.66 4.64 -18.02
CA GLY A 231 18.20 3.63 -18.94
C GLY A 231 19.31 4.19 -19.84
N ALA A 232 19.04 5.33 -20.49
CA ALA A 232 20.00 5.99 -21.37
C ALA A 232 21.27 6.46 -20.64
N LEU A 233 21.14 6.98 -19.41
CA LEU A 233 22.29 7.35 -18.58
C LEU A 233 23.13 6.12 -18.19
N GLY A 234 22.50 5.01 -17.85
CA GLY A 234 23.20 3.76 -17.55
C GLY A 234 24.03 3.25 -18.73
N GLU A 235 23.45 3.26 -19.94
CA GLU A 235 24.16 2.91 -21.17
C GLU A 235 25.33 3.87 -21.45
N TRP A 236 25.12 5.18 -21.30
CA TRP A 236 26.18 6.17 -21.50
C TRP A 236 27.35 6.01 -20.52
N ILE A 237 27.07 5.78 -19.22
CA ILE A 237 28.10 5.53 -18.20
C ILE A 237 28.86 4.25 -18.52
N ASN A 238 28.18 3.18 -18.93
CA ASN A 238 28.81 1.91 -19.24
C ASN A 238 29.73 2.03 -20.48
N TYR A 239 29.25 2.67 -21.55
CA TYR A 239 30.02 2.92 -22.76
C TYR A 239 31.23 3.84 -22.50
N THR A 240 31.05 4.92 -21.74
CA THR A 240 32.14 5.84 -21.38
C THR A 240 33.13 5.19 -20.42
N GLY A 241 32.67 4.39 -19.46
CA GLY A 241 33.52 3.66 -18.52
C GLY A 241 34.44 2.67 -19.23
N HIS A 242 33.91 1.86 -20.15
CA HIS A 242 34.71 0.89 -20.91
C HIS A 242 35.69 1.55 -21.90
N SER A 243 35.29 2.62 -22.59
CA SER A 243 36.19 3.37 -23.48
C SER A 243 37.31 4.07 -22.71
N THR A 244 37.00 4.63 -21.54
CA THR A 244 38.01 5.25 -20.66
C THR A 244 38.99 4.21 -20.10
N MET A 245 38.51 3.00 -19.77
CA MET A 245 39.37 1.90 -19.32
C MET A 245 40.36 1.45 -20.41
N ASN A 246 39.90 1.37 -21.67
CA ASN A 246 40.77 1.01 -22.79
C ASN A 246 41.83 2.09 -23.09
N VAL A 247 41.47 3.37 -22.96
CA VAL A 247 42.40 4.51 -23.14
C VAL A 247 43.40 4.59 -21.97
N LEU A 248 42.99 4.30 -20.74
CA LEU A 248 43.90 4.22 -19.59
C LEU A 248 44.88 3.06 -19.71
N ARG A 249 44.41 1.91 -20.21
CA ARG A 249 45.26 0.73 -20.50
C ARG A 249 46.22 0.99 -21.66
N SER A 250 45.83 1.76 -22.68
CA SER A 250 46.70 2.12 -23.81
C SER A 250 47.78 3.16 -23.45
N LYS A 251 47.61 3.89 -22.34
CA LYS A 251 48.60 4.85 -21.83
C LYS A 251 49.53 4.29 -20.74
N GLY A 252 49.50 2.98 -20.51
CA GLY A 252 50.48 2.31 -19.64
C GLY A 252 50.24 2.48 -18.14
N VAL A 253 49.04 2.89 -17.73
CA VAL A 253 48.65 2.90 -16.32
C VAL A 253 48.44 1.44 -15.88
N ARG A 254 49.27 0.95 -14.96
CA ARG A 254 49.04 -0.34 -14.30
C ARG A 254 47.81 -0.19 -13.40
N ILE A 255 46.71 -0.81 -13.82
CA ILE A 255 45.49 -1.00 -13.03
C ILE A 255 45.60 -2.35 -12.33
#